data_AF-A0A1G1PY20-F1
#
_entry.id   AF-A0A1G1PY20-F1
#
_cell.length_a   1.000
_cell.length_b   1.000
_cell.length_c   1.000
_cell.angle_alpha   90.00
_cell.angle_beta   90.00
_cell.angle_gamma   90.00
#
_symmetry.space_group_name_H-M   'P 1'
#
loop_
_entity.id
_entity.type
_entity.pdbx_description
1 polymer ?
#
loop_
_entity_poly.entity_id
_entity_poly.type
_entity_poly.pdbx_seq_one_letter_code
_entity_poly.pdbx_strand_id
1 'polypeptide(L)'
;MFPEFINLIGVLFATVFSIHYYLTVSARLQEYVKLSEPLFQFVTFSVIAIVIMGVFWVVRKAWLILLKIETMSFINKYGGIFVAGVKGYLLCSLLFLSLIISGNEIARYNTRKSLSSLIMTNTSVNIYGACYSRIVKKFFPNETMNKRVFKLLSRRNNQ
;
A
#
# COMPACT_ATOMS: atom_id res chain seq x y z
N MET A 1 5.79 -4.41 20.63
CA MET A 1 5.95 -5.32 19.48
C MET A 1 4.60 -5.73 18.89
N PHE A 2 3.68 -6.33 19.68
CA PHE A 2 2.38 -6.78 19.18
C PHE A 2 1.52 -5.68 18.52
N PRO A 3 1.39 -4.47 19.11
CA PRO A 3 0.61 -3.40 18.48
C PRO A 3 1.25 -2.87 17.18
N GLU A 4 2.59 -2.85 17.12
CA GLU A 4 3.33 -2.48 15.92
C GLU A 4 3.13 -3.50 14.79
N PHE A 5 3.08 -4.79 15.14
CA PHE A 5 2.85 -5.88 14.19
C PHE A 5 1.46 -5.81 13.55
N ILE A 6 0.41 -5.51 14.31
CA ILE A 6 -0.94 -5.29 13.76
C ILE A 6 -0.93 -4.16 12.73
N ASN A 7 -0.26 -3.04 13.01
CA ASN A 7 -0.17 -1.93 12.06
C ASN A 7 0.63 -2.32 10.81
N LEU A 8 1.70 -3.12 10.95
CA LEU A 8 2.47 -3.61 9.80
C LEU A 8 1.59 -4.47 8.88
N ILE A 9 0.78 -5.38 9.44
CA ILE A 9 -0.21 -6.15 8.68
C ILE A 9 -1.20 -5.20 8.01
N GLY A 10 -1.67 -4.17 8.70
CA GLY A 10 -2.54 -3.16 8.12
C GLY A 10 -1.95 -2.45 6.91
N VAL A 11 -0.65 -2.13 6.94
CA VAL A 11 0.05 -1.56 5.77
C VAL A 11 0.17 -2.59 4.64
N LEU A 12 0.47 -3.86 4.93
CA LEU A 12 0.52 -4.92 3.92
C LEU A 12 -0.83 -5.11 3.21
N PHE A 13 -1.93 -5.15 4.00
CA PHE A 13 -3.28 -5.21 3.45
C PHE A 13 -3.59 -3.95 2.65
N ALA A 14 -3.25 -2.76 3.16
CA ALA A 14 -3.44 -1.52 2.43
C ALA A 14 -2.71 -1.55 1.08
N THR A 15 -1.46 -2.06 1.03
CA THR A 15 -0.70 -2.25 -0.21
C THR A 15 -1.44 -3.14 -1.20
N VAL A 16 -1.86 -4.33 -0.77
CA VAL A 16 -2.50 -5.29 -1.67
C VAL A 16 -3.85 -4.76 -2.17
N PHE A 17 -4.71 -4.28 -1.26
CA PHE A 17 -6.06 -3.85 -1.60
C PHE A 17 -6.08 -2.55 -2.40
N SER A 18 -5.27 -1.55 -2.04
CA SER A 18 -5.18 -0.31 -2.81
C SER A 18 -4.72 -0.58 -4.24
N ILE A 19 -3.68 -1.40 -4.45
CA ILE A 19 -3.20 -1.76 -5.78
C ILE A 19 -4.23 -2.58 -6.55
N HIS A 20 -4.91 -3.52 -5.89
CA HIS A 20 -5.86 -4.40 -6.56
C HIS A 20 -7.12 -3.65 -7.01
N TYR A 21 -7.72 -2.85 -6.14
CA TYR A 21 -9.08 -2.34 -6.33
C TYR A 21 -9.15 -0.90 -6.84
N TYR A 22 -8.08 -0.10 -6.81
CA TYR A 22 -8.20 1.32 -7.16
C TYR A 22 -8.71 1.55 -8.59
N LEU A 23 -8.34 0.71 -9.56
CA LEU A 23 -8.82 0.85 -10.95
C LEU A 23 -10.31 0.56 -11.06
N THR A 24 -10.75 -0.58 -10.54
CA THR A 24 -12.15 -1.02 -10.59
C THR A 24 -13.06 -0.05 -9.84
N VAL A 25 -12.64 0.41 -8.67
CA VAL A 25 -13.40 1.39 -7.87
C VAL A 25 -13.40 2.75 -8.57
N SER A 26 -12.25 3.22 -9.08
CA SER A 26 -12.19 4.51 -9.78
C SER A 26 -13.08 4.52 -11.03
N ALA A 27 -13.08 3.45 -11.83
CA ALA A 27 -13.89 3.38 -13.04
C ALA A 27 -15.39 3.42 -12.74
N ARG A 28 -15.83 2.70 -11.69
CA ARG A 28 -17.25 2.70 -11.26
C ARG A 28 -17.71 4.02 -10.68
N LEU A 29 -16.84 4.72 -9.94
CA LEU A 29 -17.22 5.97 -9.29
C LEU A 29 -17.01 7.20 -10.20
N GLN A 30 -16.26 7.07 -11.30
CA GLN A 30 -16.00 8.17 -12.22
C GLN A 30 -17.29 8.70 -12.88
N GLU A 31 -18.32 7.87 -13.00
CA GLU A 31 -19.65 8.28 -13.50
C GLU A 31 -20.33 9.34 -12.63
N TYR A 32 -19.97 9.43 -11.34
CA TYR A 32 -20.57 10.34 -10.37
C TYR A 32 -19.74 11.61 -10.14
N VAL A 33 -18.49 11.66 -10.61
CA VAL A 33 -17.55 12.74 -10.29
C VAL A 33 -16.80 13.21 -11.53
N LYS A 34 -16.92 14.50 -11.86
CA LYS A 34 -16.23 15.16 -13.00
C LYS A 34 -14.76 15.50 -12.66
N LEU A 35 -13.96 14.52 -12.29
CA LEU A 35 -12.50 14.66 -12.10
C LEU A 35 -11.74 14.02 -13.26
N SER A 36 -10.50 14.47 -13.50
CA SER A 36 -9.64 13.81 -14.47
C SER A 36 -9.31 12.38 -14.00
N GLU A 37 -9.31 11.43 -14.93
CA GLU A 37 -9.10 10.01 -14.63
C GLU A 37 -7.85 9.74 -13.76
N PRO A 38 -6.68 10.35 -14.03
CA PRO A 38 -5.47 10.10 -13.23
C PRO A 38 -5.59 10.63 -11.80
N LEU A 39 -6.19 11.81 -11.61
CA LEU A 39 -6.44 12.36 -10.28
C LEU A 39 -7.43 11.49 -9.51
N PHE A 40 -8.48 11.02 -10.17
CA PHE A 40 -9.48 10.18 -9.53
C PHE A 40 -8.93 8.82 -9.12
N GLN A 41 -8.06 8.23 -9.95
CA GLN A 41 -7.33 7.00 -9.62
C GLN A 41 -6.41 7.18 -8.41
N PHE A 42 -5.71 8.31 -8.32
CA PHE A 42 -4.86 8.63 -7.16
C PHE A 42 -5.66 8.84 -5.87
N VAL A 43 -6.77 9.57 -5.95
CA VAL A 43 -7.67 9.76 -4.80
C VAL A 43 -8.22 8.41 -4.35
N THR A 44 -8.73 7.60 -5.27
CA THR A 44 -9.28 6.28 -4.96
C THR A 44 -8.23 5.36 -4.32
N PHE A 45 -7.03 5.32 -4.90
CA PHE A 45 -5.91 4.56 -4.34
C PHE A 45 -5.60 4.99 -2.90
N SER A 46 -5.50 6.30 -2.67
CA SER A 46 -5.16 6.87 -1.36
C SER A 46 -6.27 6.61 -0.33
N VAL A 47 -7.54 6.77 -0.71
CA VAL A 47 -8.69 6.51 0.15
C VAL A 47 -8.74 5.04 0.56
N ILE A 48 -8.58 4.09 -0.37
CA ILE A 48 -8.55 2.66 -0.05
C ILE A 48 -7.42 2.37 0.94
N ALA A 49 -6.22 2.89 0.70
CA ALA A 49 -5.09 2.70 1.60
C ALA A 49 -5.38 3.24 3.01
N ILE A 50 -5.90 4.47 3.13
CA ILE A 50 -6.22 5.11 4.40
C ILE A 50 -7.31 4.33 5.15
N VAL A 51 -8.38 3.91 4.46
CA VAL A 51 -9.48 3.16 5.06
C VAL A 51 -8.97 1.84 5.64
N ILE A 52 -8.21 1.07 4.87
CA ILE A 52 -7.66 -0.22 5.34
C ILE A 52 -6.72 0.00 6.53
N MET A 53 -5.81 0.97 6.46
CA MET A 53 -4.96 1.31 7.60
C MET A 53 -5.77 1.73 8.84
N GLY A 54 -6.84 2.50 8.64
CA GLY A 54 -7.78 2.92 9.69
C GLY A 54 -8.48 1.72 10.36
N VAL A 55 -8.95 0.75 9.58
CA VAL A 55 -9.54 -0.50 10.12
C VAL A 55 -8.54 -1.21 11.04
N PHE A 56 -7.30 -1.40 10.60
CA PHE A 56 -6.28 -2.06 11.42
C PHE A 56 -5.88 -1.25 12.65
N TRP A 57 -5.94 0.08 12.59
CA TRP A 57 -5.76 0.93 13.76
C TRP A 57 -6.87 0.75 14.80
N VAL A 58 -8.13 0.62 14.36
CA VAL A 58 -9.26 0.29 15.26
C VAL A 58 -9.08 -1.10 15.85
N VAL A 59 -8.73 -2.11 15.03
CA VAL A 59 -8.44 -3.48 15.49
C VAL A 59 -7.34 -3.46 16.55
N ARG A 60 -6.24 -2.74 16.33
CA ARG A 60 -5.17 -2.56 17.32
C ARG A 60 -5.72 -2.01 18.64
N LYS A 61 -6.54 -0.96 18.59
CA LYS A 61 -7.14 -0.37 19.80
C LYS A 61 -8.02 -1.37 20.54
N ALA A 62 -8.86 -2.11 19.83
CA ALA A 62 -9.71 -3.14 20.43
C ALA A 62 -8.87 -4.19 21.16
N TRP A 63 -7.82 -4.70 20.53
CA TRP A 63 -6.92 -5.68 21.15
C TRP A 63 -6.17 -5.13 22.37
N LEU A 64 -5.71 -3.88 22.32
CA LEU A 64 -5.05 -3.24 23.48
C LEU A 64 -5.98 -3.13 24.68
N ILE A 65 -7.25 -2.81 24.47
CA ILE A 65 -8.26 -2.73 25.52
C ILE A 65 -8.57 -4.13 26.07
N LEU A 66 -8.77 -5.12 25.19
CA LEU A 66 -9.14 -6.48 25.57
C LEU A 66 -8.05 -7.21 26.35
N LEU A 67 -6.80 -7.09 25.90
CA LEU A 67 -5.70 -7.89 26.44
C LEU A 67 -5.00 -7.23 27.64
N LYS A 68 -5.38 -5.99 28.03
CA LYS A 68 -4.75 -5.20 29.09
C LYS A 68 -3.21 -5.32 29.09
N ILE A 69 -2.61 -5.26 27.90
CA ILE A 69 -1.19 -5.55 27.74
C ILE A 69 -0.39 -4.45 28.41
N GLU A 70 0.19 -4.75 29.57
CA GLU A 70 1.23 -3.92 30.18
C GLU A 70 2.53 -4.13 29.39
N THR A 71 2.98 -3.06 28.73
CA THR A 71 4.22 -3.05 27.96
C THR A 71 5.43 -3.12 28.91
N MET A 72 5.95 -4.32 29.17
CA MET A 72 7.30 -4.51 29.73
C MET A 72 8.21 -5.29 28.78
N SER A 73 9.52 -5.14 29.03
CA SER A 73 10.70 -5.77 28.38
C SER A 73 11.39 -4.99 27.25
N PHE A 74 12.73 -4.94 27.34
CA PHE A 74 13.65 -4.43 26.31
C PHE A 74 13.49 -5.13 24.95
N ILE A 75 13.05 -6.40 24.92
CA ILE A 75 12.76 -7.15 23.68
C ILE A 75 11.62 -6.49 22.88
N ASN A 76 10.62 -5.96 23.60
CA ASN A 76 9.53 -5.20 22.99
C ASN A 76 10.02 -3.89 22.35
N LYS A 77 11.10 -3.29 22.87
CA LYS A 77 11.66 -2.02 22.39
C LYS A 77 12.39 -2.19 21.06
N TYR A 78 13.37 -3.09 20.97
CA TYR A 78 14.14 -3.28 19.73
C TYR A 78 13.32 -3.91 18.61
N GLY A 79 12.48 -4.91 18.94
CA GLY A 79 11.56 -5.47 17.95
C GLY A 79 10.50 -4.46 17.49
N GLY A 80 10.07 -3.57 18.38
CA GLY A 80 9.19 -2.45 18.02
C GLY A 80 9.84 -1.49 17.01
N ILE A 81 11.11 -1.14 17.21
CA ILE A 81 11.88 -0.30 16.28
C ILE A 81 12.01 -0.97 14.91
N PHE A 82 12.38 -2.25 14.86
CA PHE A 82 12.50 -2.99 13.60
C PHE A 82 11.18 -3.02 12.82
N VAL A 83 10.09 -3.39 13.49
CA VAL A 83 8.75 -3.44 12.87
C VAL A 83 8.31 -2.05 12.41
N ALA A 84 8.59 -1.00 13.19
CA ALA A 84 8.32 0.38 12.79
C ALA A 84 9.14 0.80 11.55
N GLY A 85 10.39 0.37 11.45
CA GLY A 85 11.26 0.59 10.30
C GLY A 85 10.73 -0.07 9.03
N VAL A 86 10.38 -1.36 9.09
CA VAL A 86 9.77 -2.08 7.95
C VAL A 86 8.44 -1.44 7.55
N LYS A 87 7.60 -1.08 8.52
CA LYS A 87 6.33 -0.39 8.26
C LYS A 87 6.56 0.97 7.59
N GLY A 88 7.51 1.77 8.08
CA GLY A 88 7.87 3.06 7.49
C GLY A 88 8.38 2.91 6.07
N TYR A 89 9.22 1.91 5.81
CA TYR A 89 9.70 1.58 4.47
C TYR A 89 8.54 1.22 3.51
N LEU A 90 7.58 0.41 3.96
CA LEU A 90 6.39 0.08 3.16
C LEU A 90 5.48 1.28 2.93
N LEU A 91 5.30 2.15 3.92
CA LEU A 91 4.54 3.38 3.75
C LEU A 91 5.19 4.31 2.72
N CYS A 92 6.50 4.50 2.78
CA CYS A 92 7.24 5.27 1.78
C CYS A 92 7.09 4.65 0.39
N SER A 93 7.17 3.33 0.28
CA SER A 93 6.91 2.58 -0.95
C SER A 93 5.51 2.87 -1.52
N LEU A 94 4.49 2.85 -0.67
CA LEU A 94 3.12 3.15 -1.04
C LEU A 94 2.95 4.60 -1.50
N LEU A 95 3.58 5.54 -0.81
CA LEU A 95 3.56 6.97 -1.14
C LEU A 95 4.19 7.24 -2.51
N PHE A 96 5.37 6.69 -2.79
CA PHE A 96 6.00 6.84 -4.10
C PHE A 96 5.15 6.22 -5.22
N LEU A 97 4.52 5.06 -4.97
CA LEU A 97 3.61 4.46 -5.94
C LEU A 97 2.39 5.36 -6.20
N SER A 98 1.82 5.95 -5.15
CA SER A 98 0.71 6.91 -5.26
C SER A 98 1.10 8.12 -6.14
N LEU A 99 2.29 8.69 -5.94
CA LEU A 99 2.79 9.79 -6.76
C LEU A 99 2.94 9.41 -8.24
N ILE A 100 3.36 8.18 -8.55
CA ILE A 100 3.42 7.69 -9.94
C ILE A 100 2.02 7.57 -10.55
N ILE A 101 1.04 7.10 -9.77
CA ILE A 101 -0.36 6.93 -10.18
C ILE A 101 -1.04 8.29 -10.43
N SER A 102 -0.66 9.35 -9.70
CA SER A 102 -1.28 10.69 -9.75
C SER A 102 -1.48 11.33 -11.12
N GLY A 103 -0.75 10.88 -12.15
CA GLY A 103 -0.84 11.50 -13.48
C GLY A 103 -0.05 12.78 -13.62
N ASN A 104 0.43 13.37 -12.53
CA ASN A 104 1.19 14.62 -12.57
C ASN A 104 2.63 14.34 -13.07
N GLU A 105 2.98 14.90 -14.22
CA GLU A 105 4.29 14.64 -14.84
C GLU A 105 5.47 15.15 -13.99
N ILE A 106 5.32 16.26 -13.27
CA ILE A 106 6.36 16.80 -12.39
C ILE A 106 6.58 15.83 -11.21
N ALA A 107 5.50 15.42 -10.55
CA ALA A 107 5.56 14.49 -9.43
C ALA A 107 6.14 13.13 -9.87
N ARG A 108 5.73 12.64 -11.04
CA ARG A 108 6.21 11.39 -11.62
C ARG A 108 7.69 11.48 -12.00
N TYR A 109 8.11 12.56 -12.66
CA TYR A 109 9.51 12.79 -13.04
C TYR A 109 10.41 12.85 -11.82
N ASN A 110 10.06 13.66 -10.82
CA ASN A 110 10.84 13.79 -9.58
C ASN A 110 10.89 12.46 -8.81
N THR A 111 9.76 11.74 -8.74
CA THR A 111 9.70 10.41 -8.13
C THR A 111 10.60 9.43 -8.88
N ARG A 112 10.63 9.44 -10.22
CA ARG A 112 11.48 8.54 -11.02
C ARG A 112 12.96 8.92 -10.98
N LYS A 113 13.30 10.18 -10.77
CA LYS A 113 14.70 10.62 -10.61
C LYS A 113 15.28 10.20 -9.25
N SER A 114 14.43 10.02 -8.24
CA SER A 114 14.87 9.60 -6.90
C SER A 114 15.43 8.17 -6.89
N LEU A 115 16.62 8.00 -6.31
CA LEU A 115 17.24 6.71 -6.04
C LEU A 115 16.36 5.83 -5.13
N SER A 116 15.80 6.43 -4.07
CA SER A 116 14.94 5.72 -3.11
C SER A 116 13.70 5.13 -3.77
N SER A 117 13.12 5.85 -4.72
CA SER A 117 11.96 5.37 -5.49
C SER A 117 12.28 4.14 -6.33
N LEU A 118 13.52 3.94 -6.78
CA LEU A 118 13.91 2.77 -7.58
C LEU A 118 13.72 1.47 -6.82
N ILE A 119 14.07 1.48 -5.54
CA ILE A 119 13.92 0.31 -4.68
C ILE A 119 12.50 0.30 -4.09
N MET A 120 12.04 1.45 -3.58
CA MET A 120 10.79 1.52 -2.83
C MET A 120 9.56 1.27 -3.70
N THR A 121 9.45 1.82 -4.91
CA THR A 121 8.23 1.59 -5.73
C THR A 121 8.06 0.14 -6.16
N ASN A 122 9.18 -0.55 -6.42
CA ASN A 122 9.19 -1.97 -6.73
C ASN A 122 8.71 -2.82 -5.55
N THR A 123 9.05 -2.46 -4.31
CA THR A 123 8.64 -3.24 -3.12
C THR A 123 7.13 -3.44 -3.03
N SER A 124 6.33 -2.37 -3.11
CA SER A 124 4.86 -2.49 -3.00
C SER A 124 4.27 -3.35 -4.12
N VAL A 125 4.78 -3.19 -5.35
CA VAL A 125 4.29 -3.95 -6.51
C VAL A 125 4.72 -5.41 -6.44
N ASN A 126 5.94 -5.70 -5.96
CA ASN A 126 6.43 -7.05 -5.72
C ASN A 126 5.64 -7.76 -4.62
N ILE A 127 5.34 -7.06 -3.51
CA ILE A 127 4.48 -7.59 -2.44
C ILE A 127 3.10 -7.92 -3.00
N TYR A 128 2.51 -7.00 -3.76
CA TYR A 128 1.23 -7.27 -4.42
C TYR A 128 1.29 -8.49 -5.34
N GLY A 129 2.31 -8.60 -6.20
CA GLY A 129 2.47 -9.76 -7.09
C GLY A 129 2.67 -11.08 -6.35
N ALA A 130 3.47 -11.08 -5.27
CA ALA A 130 3.67 -12.24 -4.41
C ALA A 130 2.39 -12.65 -3.68
N CYS A 131 1.66 -11.71 -3.09
CA CYS A 131 0.38 -11.96 -2.45
C CYS A 131 -0.66 -12.46 -3.44
N TYR A 132 -0.73 -11.86 -4.64
CA TYR A 132 -1.70 -12.26 -5.65
C TYR A 132 -1.44 -13.69 -6.13
N SER A 133 -0.19 -14.02 -6.49
CA SER A 133 0.18 -15.34 -6.99
C SER A 133 0.01 -16.46 -5.96
N ARG A 134 0.32 -16.22 -4.68
CA ARG A 134 0.28 -17.24 -3.62
C ARG A 134 -1.06 -17.37 -2.92
N ILE A 135 -1.76 -16.24 -2.75
CA ILE A 135 -2.97 -16.17 -1.93
C ILE A 135 -4.17 -15.92 -2.85
N VAL A 136 -4.24 -14.75 -3.49
CA VAL A 136 -5.46 -14.33 -4.21
C VAL A 136 -5.84 -15.32 -5.31
N LYS A 137 -4.89 -15.73 -6.16
CA LYS A 137 -5.16 -16.69 -7.25
C LYS A 137 -5.65 -18.05 -6.75
N LYS A 138 -5.24 -18.46 -5.55
CA LYS A 138 -5.65 -19.75 -4.95
C LYS A 138 -7.08 -19.70 -4.44
N PHE A 139 -7.48 -18.59 -3.82
CA PHE A 139 -8.82 -18.42 -3.24
C PHE A 139 -9.84 -17.81 -4.22
N PHE A 140 -9.38 -17.02 -5.18
CA PHE A 140 -10.18 -16.28 -6.15
C PHE A 140 -9.58 -16.46 -7.57
N PRO A 141 -9.72 -17.66 -8.18
CA PRO A 141 -9.09 -17.96 -9.46
C PRO A 141 -9.61 -17.12 -10.64
N ASN A 142 -10.84 -16.58 -10.52
CA ASN A 142 -11.47 -15.76 -11.55
C ASN A 142 -11.08 -14.28 -11.48
N GLU A 143 -10.46 -13.83 -10.38
CA GLU A 143 -10.02 -12.45 -10.23
C GLU A 143 -8.80 -12.16 -11.09
N THR A 144 -8.76 -11.01 -11.74
CA THR A 144 -7.64 -10.66 -12.64
C THR A 144 -6.59 -9.79 -11.94
N MET A 145 -5.32 -10.05 -12.23
CA MET A 145 -4.23 -9.26 -11.68
C MET A 145 -4.18 -7.87 -12.29
N ASN A 146 -3.99 -6.84 -11.47
CA ASN A 146 -3.74 -5.50 -11.96
C ASN A 146 -2.34 -5.42 -12.58
N LYS A 147 -2.27 -5.57 -13.91
CA LYS A 147 -1.03 -5.48 -14.68
C LYS A 147 -0.55 -4.04 -14.90
N ARG A 148 -1.40 -3.03 -14.67
CA ARG A 148 -1.07 -1.62 -14.95
C ARG A 148 0.08 -1.13 -14.09
N VAL A 149 0.09 -1.49 -12.80
CA VAL A 149 1.18 -1.09 -11.88
C VAL A 149 2.53 -1.66 -12.30
N PHE A 150 2.57 -2.88 -12.82
CA PHE A 150 3.80 -3.49 -13.37
C PHE A 150 4.28 -2.76 -14.62
N LYS A 151 3.36 -2.38 -15.51
CA LYS A 151 3.69 -1.59 -16.72
C LYS A 151 4.17 -0.17 -16.39
N LEU A 152 3.63 0.45 -15.34
CA LEU A 152 4.06 1.77 -14.89
C LEU A 152 5.51 1.76 -14.38
N LEU A 153 5.96 0.64 -13.80
CA LEU A 153 7.34 0.47 -13.35
C LEU A 153 8.29 0.09 -14.50
N SER A 154 7.88 -0.81 -15.41
CA SER A 154 8.75 -1.21 -16.53
C SER A 154 9.08 -0.08 -17.49
N ARG A 155 8.16 0.89 -17.67
CA ARG A 155 8.40 2.12 -18.44
C ARG A 155 9.52 3.03 -17.89
N ARG A 156 10.03 2.77 -16.69
CA ARG A 156 11.21 3.46 -16.16
C ARG A 156 12.51 2.83 -16.63
N ASN A 157 12.57 1.51 -16.81
CA ASN A 157 13.80 0.79 -17.18
C ASN A 157 14.19 0.96 -18.65
N ASN A 158 13.28 1.51 -19.48
CA ASN A 158 13.49 1.77 -20.90
C ASN A 158 13.73 3.26 -21.21
N GLN A 159 13.88 4.10 -20.19
CA GLN A 159 14.28 5.52 -20.29
C GLN A 159 15.65 5.68 -19.65
#